data_AF-A0A5R9BTR5-F1
#
_entry.id   AF-A0A5R9BTR5-F1
#
_cell.length_a   1.000
_cell.length_b   1.000
_cell.length_c   1.000
_cell.angle_alpha   90.00
_cell.angle_beta   90.00
_cell.angle_gamma   90.00
#
_symmetry.space_group_name_H-M   'P 1'
#
loop_
_entity.id
_entity.type
_entity.pdbx_description
1 polymer ?
#
loop_
_entity_poly.entity_id
_entity_poly.type
_entity_poly.pdbx_seq_one_letter_code
_entity_poly.pdbx_strand_id
1 'polypeptide(L)' 'MKITITRVKKYNAQWNNVVCVDGLPVAIAKSMNRAGQIAAYIQGMKAEVNDGTLKKQSLNKWRDKYIGTTKDVQ' A
#
# COMPACT_ATOMS: atom_id res chain seq x y z
N MET A 1 -13.30 7.03 11.97
CA MET A 1 -12.06 6.76 11.22
C MET A 1 -10.93 7.63 11.74
N LYS A 2 -10.09 7.08 12.62
CA LYS A 2 -8.90 7.75 13.13
C LYS A 2 -7.70 7.35 12.29
N ILE A 3 -7.07 8.32 11.63
CA ILE A 3 -5.84 8.08 10.87
C ILE A 3 -4.65 8.50 11.72
N THR A 4 -3.70 7.59 11.87
CA THR A 4 -2.45 7.86 12.58
C THR A 4 -1.27 7.53 11.68
N ILE A 5 -0.23 8.36 11.71
CA ILE A 5 1.01 8.12 10.99
C ILE A 5 2.09 7.85 12.02
N THR A 6 2.67 6.66 11.99
CA THR A 6 3.72 6.25 12.93
C THR A 6 5.01 5.99 12.18
N ARG A 7 6.12 6.53 12.70
CA ARG A 7 7.45 6.30 12.12
C ARG A 7 8.04 5.00 12.68
N VAL A 8 8.36 4.06 11.79
CA VAL A 8 8.85 2.72 12.16
C VAL A 8 10.20 2.47 11.47
N LYS A 9 11.18 1.97 12.24
CA LYS A 9 12.50 1.59 11.71
C LYS A 9 12.43 0.15 11.20
N LYS A 10 12.78 -0.06 9.92
CA LYS A 10 12.98 -1.41 9.41
C LYS A 10 14.34 -1.94 9.90
N TYR A 11 14.43 -3.24 10.20
CA TYR A 11 15.67 -3.87 10.64
C TYR A 11 16.81 -3.58 9.64
N ASN A 12 17.91 -3.00 10.13
CA ASN A 12 19.07 -2.56 9.34
C ASN A 12 18.74 -1.70 8.10
N ALA A 13 17.64 -0.95 8.14
CA ALA A 13 17.18 -0.18 6.99
C ALA A 13 16.64 1.20 7.40
N GLN A 14 16.26 1.97 6.38
CA GLN A 14 15.73 3.32 6.56
C GLN A 14 14.39 3.34 7.30
N TRP A 15 14.13 4.47 7.94
CA TRP A 15 12.86 4.74 8.62
C TRP A 15 11.75 4.95 7.60
N ASN A 16 10.62 4.30 7.84
CA ASN A 16 9.40 4.48 7.04
C ASN A 16 8.30 5.08 7.89
N ASN A 17 7.29 5.63 7.23
CA ASN A 17 6.09 6.16 7.85
C ASN A 17 4.95 5.20 7.50
N VAL A 18 4.35 4.58 8.51
CA VAL A 18 3.21 3.67 8.36
C VAL A 18 1.95 4.46 8.64
N VAL A 19 1.00 4.44 7.70
CA VAL A 19 -0.32 5.06 7.84
C VAL A 19 -1.28 3.97 8.32
N CYS A 20 -1.86 4.18 9.49
CA CYS A 20 -2.84 3.28 10.08
C CYS A 20 -4.22 3.93 10.12
N VAL A 21 -5.26 3.12 9.88
CA VAL A 21 -6.66 3.49 10.02
C VAL A 21 -7.25 2.65 11.15
N ASP A 22 -7.71 3.32 12.21
CA ASP A 22 -8.29 2.66 13.39
C ASP A 22 -7.36 1.58 14.00
N GLY A 23 -6.04 1.85 13.94
CA GLY A 23 -4.99 0.94 14.44
C GLY A 23 -4.48 -0.09 13.43
N LEU A 24 -5.13 -0.26 12.29
CA LEU A 24 -4.72 -1.20 11.25
C LEU A 24 -3.80 -0.53 10.22
N PRO A 25 -2.61 -1.08 9.93
CA PRO A 25 -1.72 -0.50 8.93
C PRO A 25 -2.28 -0.69 7.51
N VAL A 26 -2.50 0.40 6.78
CA VAL A 26 -3.08 0.38 5.43
C VAL A 26 -2.03 0.73 4.37
N ALA A 27 -1.07 1.59 4.69
CA ALA A 27 -0.06 2.02 3.72
C ALA A 27 1.29 2.34 4.37
N ILE A 28 2.34 2.33 3.55
CA ILE A 28 3.71 2.67 3.96
C ILE A 28 4.27 3.71 2.99
N ALA A 29 4.87 4.77 3.53
CA ALA A 29 5.50 5.84 2.77
C ALA A 29 6.93 6.10 3.23
N LYS A 30 7.82 6.36 2.26
CA LYS A 30 9.23 6.70 2.52
C LYS A 30 9.41 8.12 3.08
N SER A 31 8.48 9.03 2.81
CA SER A 31 8.53 10.42 3.28
C SER A 31 7.26 10.81 4.03
N MET A 32 7.39 11.77 4.94
CA MET A 32 6.26 12.30 5.71
C MET A 32 5.24 13.01 4.82
N ASN A 33 5.70 13.80 3.84
CA ASN A 33 4.83 14.45 2.87
C ASN A 33 3.94 13.44 2.14
N ARG A 34 4.53 12.32 1.69
CA ARG A 34 3.78 11.26 1.02
C ARG A 34 2.78 10.57 1.94
N ALA A 35 3.14 10.35 3.21
CA ALA A 35 2.22 9.80 4.21
C ALA A 35 1.03 10.74 4.45
N GLY A 36 1.25 12.06 4.49
CA GLY A 36 0.20 13.07 4.60
C GLY A 36 -0.76 13.07 3.41
N GLN A 37 -0.24 12.96 2.18
CA GLN A 37 -1.08 12.81 0.98
C GLN A 37 -1.94 11.55 1.03
N ILE A 38 -1.39 10.42 1.50
CA ILE A 38 -2.15 9.18 1.68
C ILE A 38 -3.25 9.34 2.74
N ALA A 39 -2.94 9.97 3.87
CA ALA A 39 -3.93 10.24 4.91
C ALA A 39 -5.07 11.14 4.39
N ALA A 40 -4.74 12.19 3.64
CA ALA A 40 -5.72 13.07 3.01
C ALA A 40 -6.59 12.33 1.98
N TYR A 41 -5.98 11.45 1.18
CA TYR A 41 -6.71 10.59 0.23
C TYR A 41 -7.72 9.68 0.93
N ILE A 42 -7.32 9.02 2.02
CA ILE A 42 -8.21 8.16 2.82
C ILE A 42 -9.37 8.97 3.42
N GLN A 43 -9.16 10.25 3.76
CA GLN A 43 -10.20 11.17 4.22
C GLN A 43 -11.14 11.66 3.11
N GLY A 44 -10.93 11.26 1.86
CA GLY A 44 -11.72 11.69 0.70
C GLY A 44 -11.28 13.04 0.13
N MET A 45 -10.15 13.59 0.57
CA MET A 45 -9.60 14.81 -0.01
C MET A 45 -8.88 14.49 -1.33
N LYS A 46 -8.92 15.45 -2.26
CA LYS A 46 -8.18 15.33 -3.52
C LYS A 46 -6.68 15.37 -3.22
N ALA A 47 -6.02 14.22 -3.32
CA ALA A 47 -4.58 14.08 -3.15
C ALA A 47 -4.00 13.29 -4.33
N GLU A 48 -2.84 13.71 -4.83
CA GLU A 48 -2.13 13.02 -5.91
C GLU A 48 -1.39 11.79 -5.38
N VAL A 49 -2.15 10.81 -4.90
CA VAL A 49 -1.59 9.51 -4.54
C VAL A 49 -1.53 8.68 -5.81
N ASN A 50 -0.34 8.14 -6.11
CA ASN A 50 -0.15 7.10 -7.12
C ASN A 50 -0.67 5.79 -6.52
N ASP A 51 -1.94 5.81 -6.07
CA ASP A 51 -2.62 4.69 -5.40
C ASP A 51 -2.83 3.53 -6.37
N GLY A 52 -2.60 3.80 -7.67
CA GLY A 52 -2.30 2.82 -8.71
C GLY A 52 -3.20 1.62 -8.53
N THR A 53 -4.52 1.86 -8.61
CA THR A 53 -5.70 1.04 -8.29
C THR A 53 -5.66 -0.36 -8.94
N LEU A 54 -4.56 -1.06 -8.70
CA LEU A 54 -4.02 -2.26 -9.31
C LEU A 54 -3.91 -2.09 -10.84
N LYS A 55 -2.73 -1.94 -11.46
CA LYS A 55 -1.75 -3.02 -11.69
C LYS A 55 -2.28 -4.48 -11.58
N LYS A 56 -3.59 -4.72 -11.80
CA LYS A 56 -4.20 -6.05 -11.97
C LYS A 56 -3.44 -6.84 -13.03
N GLN A 57 -3.01 -6.16 -14.11
CA GLN A 57 -2.15 -6.74 -15.14
C GLN A 57 -0.85 -7.33 -14.58
N SER A 58 -0.14 -6.63 -13.68
CA SER A 58 1.11 -7.17 -13.14
C SER A 58 0.88 -8.24 -12.08
N LEU A 59 -0.17 -8.15 -11.24
CA LEU A 59 -0.46 -9.20 -10.26
C LEU A 59 -0.86 -10.52 -10.95
N ASN A 60 -1.66 -10.43 -12.02
CA ASN A 60 -1.97 -11.58 -12.90
C ASN A 60 -0.71 -12.10 -13.59
N LYS A 61 0.18 -11.21 -14.07
CA LYS A 61 1.45 -11.61 -14.70
C LYS A 61 2.40 -12.34 -13.73
N TRP A 62 2.42 -11.97 -12.46
CA TRP A 62 3.18 -12.69 -11.43
C TRP A 62 2.46 -13.97 -10.98
N ARG A 63 1.11 -13.98 -10.92
CA ARG A 63 0.32 -15.19 -10.68
C ARG A 63 0.57 -16.24 -11.76
N ASP A 64 0.39 -15.90 -13.04
CA ASP A 64 0.52 -16.84 -14.16
C ASP A 64 1.98 -17.32 -14.37
N LYS A 65 2.97 -16.54 -13.92
CA LYS A 65 4.41 -16.89 -14.02
C LYS A 65 4.89 -17.84 -12.91
N TYR A 66 4.31 -17.79 -11.71
CA TYR A 66 4.79 -18.54 -10.54
C TYR A 66 3.79 -19.59 -10.05
N ILE A 67 2.50 -19.40 -10.32
CA ILE A 67 1.43 -20.34 -10.06
C ILE A 67 0.99 -20.80 -11.45
N GLY A 68 1.74 -21.77 -11.99
CA GLY A 68 1.41 -22.35 -13.28
C GLY A 68 -0.07 -22.70 -13.34
N THR A 69 -0.68 -22.47 -14.50
CA THR A 69 -2.07 -22.80 -14.83
C THR A 69 -2.46 -24.12 -14.20
N THR A 70 -3.15 -24.08 -13.06
CA THR A 70 -4.06 -25.15 -12.69
C THR A 70 -5.10 -25.13 -13.78
N LYS A 71 -4.93 -26.00 -14.79
CA LYS A 71 -6.01 -26.39 -15.67
C LYS A 71 -7.12 -26.85 -14.72
N ASP A 72 -8.16 -26.05 -14.61
CA ASP A 72 -9.39 -26.48 -13.96
C ASP A 72 -9.81 -27.77 -14.67
N VAL A 73 -9.73 -28.86 -13.92
CA VAL A 73 -10.23 -30.16 -14.35
C VAL A 73 -11.74 -30.09 -14.22
N GLN A 74 -12.38 -30.16 -15.39
CA GLN A 74 -13.82 -30.31 -15.69
C GLN A 74 -14.71 -29.07 -15.54
#